data_AF-A0A926SAI2-F1
#
_entry.id   AF-A0A926SAI2-F1
#
_cell.length_a   1.000
_cell.length_b   1.000
_cell.length_c   1.000
_cell.angle_alpha   90.00
_cell.angle_beta   90.00
_cell.angle_gamma   90.00
#
_symmetry.space_group_name_H-M   'P 1'
#
loop_
_entity.id
_entity.type
_entity.pdbx_description
1 polymer ?
#
loop_
_entity_poly.entity_id
_entity_poly.type
_entity_poly.pdbx_seq_one_letter_code
_entity_poly.pdbx_strand_id
1 'polypeptide(L)'
;MLNIQTSTSTNSANALADTIRPYQILQTLKWENLLTKKQRDGCLQYFVQSYLTTKASEALLNFAAEQAVLRDDENLAPFIDWAKTHAPEEKDHHKWFLDDLIAIGFRQSELENLIADEVILEMLGVQFALMATAHPVSILGYVFVLEGYNSSPAAIYELGQRFSIPDEGLRTILYHVEVDQEHRKPIIELIDRYGSNDFLYRTILKSAIATLLGWTKFYTKLAQKNN
;
A
#
# COMPACT_ATOMS: atom_id res chain seq x y z
N MET A 1 16.40 39.12 -18.23
CA MET A 1 15.49 38.04 -18.67
C MET A 1 16.18 36.72 -18.37
N LEU A 2 15.77 36.03 -17.30
CA LEU A 2 16.27 34.69 -16.99
C LEU A 2 15.50 33.71 -17.89
N ASN A 3 16.25 33.05 -18.77
CA ASN A 3 15.74 32.05 -19.69
C ASN A 3 15.41 30.80 -18.88
N ILE A 4 14.13 30.60 -18.53
CA ILE A 4 13.67 29.35 -17.93
C ILE A 4 13.65 28.33 -19.05
N GLN A 5 14.76 27.60 -19.23
CA GLN A 5 14.75 26.35 -19.97
C GLN A 5 13.73 25.44 -19.28
N THR A 6 12.62 25.18 -19.95
CA THR A 6 11.71 24.09 -19.61
C THR A 6 12.47 22.79 -19.78
N SER A 7 13.16 22.32 -18.74
CA SER A 7 13.63 20.94 -18.68
C SER A 7 12.38 20.07 -18.78
N THR A 8 12.28 19.25 -19.81
CA THR A 8 11.31 18.15 -19.84
C THR A 8 11.58 17.30 -18.61
N SER A 9 10.70 17.39 -17.61
CA SER A 9 10.81 16.61 -16.39
C SER A 9 10.83 15.13 -16.77
N THR A 10 11.88 14.42 -16.36
CA THR A 10 12.00 12.96 -16.56
C THR A 10 11.20 12.17 -15.54
N ASN A 11 10.58 12.87 -14.57
CA ASN A 11 9.78 12.28 -13.51
C ASN A 11 8.46 11.76 -14.08
N SER A 12 8.24 10.46 -13.91
CA SER A 12 7.08 9.72 -14.40
C SER A 12 6.82 8.53 -13.50
N ALA A 13 5.69 7.85 -13.69
CA ALA A 13 5.41 6.58 -13.04
C ALA A 13 6.46 5.51 -13.38
N ASN A 14 6.98 5.50 -14.61
CA ASN A 14 8.07 4.61 -15.01
C ASN A 14 9.37 4.93 -14.27
N ALA A 15 9.75 6.21 -14.19
CA ALA A 15 10.93 6.62 -13.43
C ALA A 15 10.78 6.29 -11.93
N LEU A 16 9.56 6.42 -11.38
CA LEU A 16 9.26 6.01 -10.01
C LEU A 16 9.47 4.51 -9.84
N ALA A 17 8.88 3.69 -10.71
CA ALA A 17 9.01 2.23 -10.69
C ALA A 17 10.47 1.78 -10.76
N ASP A 18 11.27 2.40 -11.64
CA ASP A 18 12.70 2.09 -11.76
C ASP A 18 13.48 2.47 -10.50
N THR A 19 13.16 3.63 -9.91
CA THR A 19 13.82 4.11 -8.69
C THR A 19 13.51 3.22 -7.48
N ILE A 20 12.27 2.73 -7.36
CA ILE A 20 11.87 1.90 -6.22
C ILE A 20 12.16 0.40 -6.42
N ARG A 21 12.54 -0.03 -7.64
CA ARG A 21 12.80 -1.44 -7.98
C ARG A 21 13.74 -2.16 -7.00
N PRO A 22 14.85 -1.58 -6.51
CA PRO A 22 15.70 -2.26 -5.53
C PRO A 22 14.98 -2.55 -4.21
N TYR A 23 14.09 -1.66 -3.76
CA TYR A 23 13.28 -1.83 -2.56
C TYR A 23 12.21 -2.89 -2.77
N GLN A 24 11.58 -2.90 -3.95
CA GLN A 24 10.62 -3.93 -4.34
C GLN A 24 11.27 -5.33 -4.32
N ILE A 25 12.43 -5.50 -4.96
CA ILE A 25 13.16 -6.77 -4.97
C ILE A 25 13.45 -7.24 -3.53
N LEU A 26 13.90 -6.33 -2.67
CA LEU A 26 14.17 -6.67 -1.27
C LEU A 26 12.90 -7.07 -0.51
N GLN A 27 11.80 -6.34 -0.71
CA GLN A 27 10.49 -6.67 -0.13
C GLN A 27 10.03 -8.06 -0.56
N THR A 28 10.08 -8.37 -1.87
CA THR A 28 9.70 -9.68 -2.42
C THR A 28 10.55 -10.79 -1.82
N LEU A 29 11.88 -10.62 -1.76
CA LEU A 29 12.75 -11.62 -1.15
C LEU A 29 12.43 -11.85 0.33
N LYS A 30 12.09 -10.80 1.09
CA LYS A 30 11.71 -10.94 2.50
C LYS A 30 10.35 -11.61 2.67
N TRP A 31 9.41 -11.28 1.80
CA TRP A 31 8.10 -11.93 1.72
C TRP A 31 8.26 -13.43 1.43
N GLU A 32 8.99 -13.81 0.38
CA GLU A 32 9.21 -15.22 0.03
C GLU A 32 9.90 -16.01 1.15
N ASN A 33 10.86 -15.39 1.85
CA ASN A 33 11.49 -15.98 3.02
C ASN A 33 10.48 -16.24 4.16
N LEU A 34 9.52 -15.30 4.35
CA LEU A 34 8.41 -15.46 5.28
C LEU A 34 7.53 -16.66 4.94
N LEU A 35 7.42 -17.02 3.66
CA LEU A 35 6.54 -18.10 3.23
C LEU A 35 7.16 -19.49 3.40
N THR A 36 8.38 -19.63 3.89
CA THR A 36 9.05 -20.93 4.06
C THR A 36 8.42 -21.77 5.19
N LYS A 37 8.55 -23.11 5.13
CA LYS A 37 7.83 -24.10 5.96
C LYS A 37 7.85 -23.88 7.49
N LYS A 38 8.74 -23.03 8.02
CA LYS A 38 8.90 -22.78 9.46
C LYS A 38 8.13 -21.54 9.97
N GLN A 39 7.39 -20.83 9.12
CA GLN A 39 6.93 -19.48 9.45
C GLN A 39 5.40 -19.28 9.32
N ARG A 40 4.60 -20.31 9.68
CA ARG A 40 3.13 -20.20 9.70
C ARG A 40 2.64 -19.02 10.54
N ASP A 41 3.17 -18.84 11.73
CA ASP A 41 2.75 -17.74 12.62
C ASP A 41 3.10 -16.38 12.03
N GLY A 42 4.22 -16.29 11.31
CA GLY A 42 4.59 -15.10 10.55
C GLY A 42 3.61 -14.81 9.41
N CYS A 43 3.21 -15.85 8.67
CA CYS A 43 2.15 -15.74 7.66
C CYS A 43 0.84 -15.23 8.27
N LEU A 44 0.38 -15.79 9.40
CA LEU A 44 -0.82 -15.32 10.08
C LEU A 44 -0.70 -13.87 10.58
N GLN A 45 0.47 -13.49 11.10
CA GLN A 45 0.75 -12.10 11.48
C GLN A 45 0.67 -11.15 10.29
N TYR A 46 1.07 -11.59 9.09
CA TYR A 46 0.86 -10.80 7.89
C TYR A 46 -0.63 -10.55 7.61
N PHE A 47 -1.49 -11.58 7.64
CA PHE A 47 -2.94 -11.36 7.43
C PHE A 47 -3.53 -10.39 8.46
N VAL A 48 -3.13 -10.49 9.73
CA VAL A 48 -3.56 -9.56 10.78
C VAL A 48 -3.09 -8.13 10.49
N GLN A 49 -1.83 -7.95 10.06
CA GLN A 49 -1.34 -6.62 9.71
C GLN A 49 -1.96 -6.08 8.42
N SER A 50 -2.32 -6.92 7.45
CA SER A 50 -3.06 -6.51 6.27
C SER A 50 -4.45 -5.98 6.65
N TYR A 51 -5.20 -6.69 7.51
CA TYR A 51 -6.46 -6.19 8.07
C TYR A 51 -6.31 -4.80 8.69
N LEU A 52 -5.32 -4.61 9.57
CA LEU A 52 -5.09 -3.35 10.26
C LEU A 52 -4.61 -2.23 9.31
N THR A 53 -3.81 -2.59 8.31
CA THR A 53 -3.34 -1.65 7.28
C THR A 53 -4.49 -1.19 6.40
N THR A 54 -5.33 -2.11 5.90
CA THR A 54 -6.51 -1.78 5.07
C THR A 54 -7.48 -0.86 5.81
N LYS A 55 -7.69 -1.10 7.12
CA LYS A 55 -8.50 -0.21 7.96
C LYS A 55 -7.92 1.22 8.01
N ALA A 56 -6.59 1.35 8.01
CA ALA A 56 -5.93 2.65 7.97
C ALA A 56 -5.90 3.27 6.56
N SER A 57 -5.80 2.46 5.50
CA SER A 57 -5.81 2.91 4.10
C SER A 57 -7.04 3.74 3.77
N GLU A 58 -8.22 3.27 4.18
CA GLU A 58 -9.49 3.99 4.00
C GLU A 58 -9.41 5.40 4.63
N ALA A 59 -8.90 5.49 5.87
CA ALA A 59 -8.74 6.77 6.55
C ALA A 59 -7.72 7.69 5.87
N LEU A 60 -6.60 7.14 5.38
CA LEU A 60 -5.57 7.89 4.68
C LEU A 60 -6.07 8.44 3.34
N LEU A 61 -6.83 7.65 2.57
CA LEU A 61 -7.41 8.09 1.29
C LEU A 61 -8.43 9.21 1.49
N ASN A 62 -9.33 9.07 2.47
CA ASN A 62 -10.28 10.12 2.83
C ASN A 62 -9.56 11.40 3.28
N PHE A 63 -8.55 11.27 4.13
CA PHE A 63 -7.74 12.42 4.55
C PHE A 63 -7.06 13.10 3.36
N ALA A 64 -6.50 12.35 2.41
CA ALA A 64 -5.89 12.90 1.20
C ALA A 64 -6.90 13.73 0.39
N ALA A 65 -8.11 13.20 0.20
CA ALA A 65 -9.18 13.87 -0.53
C ALA A 65 -9.59 15.18 0.16
N GLU A 66 -9.81 15.16 1.47
CA GLU A 66 -10.14 16.33 2.27
C GLU A 66 -9.03 17.40 2.17
N GLN A 67 -7.77 17.01 2.34
CA GLN A 67 -6.62 17.92 2.24
C GLN A 67 -6.43 18.50 0.83
N ALA A 68 -6.85 17.80 -0.22
CA ALA A 68 -6.83 18.30 -1.59
C ALA A 68 -7.95 19.33 -1.81
N VAL A 69 -9.16 19.06 -1.32
CA VAL A 69 -10.29 20.00 -1.39
C VAL A 69 -9.97 21.31 -0.66
N LEU A 70 -9.35 21.24 0.53
CA LEU A 70 -9.00 22.41 1.33
C LEU A 70 -7.94 23.32 0.69
N ARG A 71 -7.18 22.82 -0.29
CA ARG A 71 -6.14 23.61 -0.98
C ARG A 71 -6.71 24.56 -2.03
N ASP A 72 -7.95 24.37 -2.47
CA ASP A 72 -8.63 25.21 -3.47
C ASP A 72 -7.78 25.45 -4.74
N ASP A 73 -7.11 24.38 -5.22
CA ASP A 73 -6.26 24.39 -6.41
C ASP A 73 -6.93 23.56 -7.52
N GLU A 74 -7.32 24.22 -8.61
CA GLU A 74 -7.95 23.58 -9.78
C GLU A 74 -7.09 22.47 -10.39
N ASN A 75 -5.76 22.52 -10.25
CA ASN A 75 -4.86 21.45 -10.73
C ASN A 75 -5.06 20.12 -9.97
N LEU A 76 -5.71 20.15 -8.80
CA LEU A 76 -6.04 18.96 -8.01
C LEU A 76 -7.39 18.36 -8.39
N ALA A 77 -8.19 18.97 -9.27
CA ALA A 77 -9.49 18.43 -9.67
C ALA A 77 -9.40 16.95 -10.11
N PRO A 78 -8.44 16.53 -10.97
CA PRO A 78 -8.32 15.12 -11.34
C PRO A 78 -7.97 14.18 -10.18
N PHE A 79 -7.15 14.64 -9.23
CA PHE A 79 -6.83 13.87 -8.02
C PHE A 79 -8.04 13.75 -7.10
N ILE A 80 -8.80 14.83 -6.93
CA ILE A 80 -10.01 14.85 -6.11
C ILE A 80 -11.05 13.90 -6.70
N ASP A 81 -11.24 13.91 -8.03
CA ASP A 81 -12.17 13.02 -8.71
C ASP A 81 -11.77 11.54 -8.57
N TRP A 82 -10.48 11.24 -8.75
CA TRP A 82 -9.95 9.91 -8.47
C TRP A 82 -10.19 9.50 -7.02
N ALA A 83 -9.83 10.33 -6.05
CA ALA A 83 -9.96 10.01 -4.62
C ALA A 83 -11.43 9.81 -4.20
N LYS A 84 -12.36 10.57 -4.79
CA LYS A 84 -13.81 10.40 -4.58
C LYS A 84 -14.38 9.09 -5.11
N THR A 85 -13.71 8.49 -6.10
CA THR A 85 -14.10 7.19 -6.65
C THR A 85 -13.44 6.06 -5.86
N HIS A 86 -12.14 6.22 -5.61
CA HIS A 86 -11.31 5.17 -5.06
C HIS A 86 -11.49 4.97 -3.54
N ALA A 87 -11.69 6.04 -2.76
CA ALA A 87 -11.91 5.90 -1.31
C ALA A 87 -13.21 5.14 -0.97
N PRO A 88 -14.34 5.36 -1.67
CA PRO A 88 -15.53 4.52 -1.51
C PRO A 88 -15.37 3.07 -1.99
N GLU A 89 -14.53 2.81 -2.99
CA GLU A 89 -14.23 1.43 -3.43
C GLU A 89 -13.49 0.66 -2.34
N GLU A 90 -12.47 1.28 -1.73
CA GLU A 90 -11.70 0.68 -0.63
C GLU A 90 -12.47 0.56 0.69
N LYS A 91 -13.66 1.18 0.75
CA LYS A 91 -14.51 1.14 1.94
C LYS A 91 -14.89 -0.29 2.25
N ASP A 92 -14.83 -0.64 3.53
CA ASP A 92 -15.22 -1.96 4.03
C ASP A 92 -14.32 -3.13 3.60
N HIS A 93 -13.26 -2.93 2.79
CA HIS A 93 -12.28 -3.99 2.50
C HIS A 93 -11.65 -4.57 3.78
N HIS A 94 -11.50 -3.75 4.83
CA HIS A 94 -11.06 -4.22 6.14
C HIS A 94 -12.06 -5.21 6.78
N LYS A 95 -13.36 -5.11 6.48
CA LYS A 95 -14.37 -6.08 6.94
C LYS A 95 -14.24 -7.41 6.19
N TRP A 96 -13.88 -7.38 4.92
CA TRP A 96 -13.61 -8.61 4.16
C TRP A 96 -12.37 -9.32 4.71
N PHE A 97 -11.31 -8.57 5.02
CA PHE A 97 -10.15 -9.12 5.74
C PHE A 97 -10.51 -9.67 7.12
N LEU A 98 -11.46 -9.06 7.83
CA LEU A 98 -11.95 -9.60 9.11
C LEU A 98 -12.66 -10.95 8.91
N ASP A 99 -13.51 -11.07 7.89
CA ASP A 99 -14.18 -12.32 7.55
C ASP A 99 -13.16 -13.42 7.18
N ASP A 100 -12.13 -13.07 6.41
CA ASP A 100 -11.03 -13.98 6.07
C ASP A 100 -10.29 -14.47 7.32
N LEU A 101 -9.97 -13.56 8.26
CA LEU A 101 -9.33 -13.90 9.53
C LEU A 101 -10.21 -14.79 10.41
N ILE A 102 -11.52 -14.57 10.42
CA ILE A 102 -12.48 -15.43 11.12
C ILE A 102 -12.47 -16.83 10.48
N ALA A 103 -12.45 -16.93 9.15
CA ALA A 103 -12.35 -18.21 8.44
C ALA A 103 -11.04 -18.95 8.75
N ILE A 104 -9.94 -18.22 8.94
CA ILE A 104 -8.64 -18.77 9.37
C ILE A 104 -8.69 -19.30 10.82
N GLY A 105 -9.64 -18.84 11.63
CA GLY A 105 -9.89 -19.30 12.99
C GLY A 105 -9.63 -18.25 14.10
N PHE A 106 -9.41 -16.98 13.74
CA PHE A 106 -9.35 -15.89 14.73
C PHE A 106 -10.76 -15.58 15.26
N ARG A 107 -10.85 -15.12 16.51
CA ARG A 107 -12.10 -14.54 17.03
C ARG A 107 -12.08 -13.03 16.78
N GLN A 108 -13.22 -12.49 16.36
CA GLN A 108 -13.38 -11.04 16.18
C GLN A 108 -12.95 -10.23 17.42
N SER A 109 -13.29 -10.69 18.62
CA SER A 109 -12.91 -10.05 19.89
C SER A 109 -11.39 -9.94 20.11
N GLU A 110 -10.60 -10.81 19.46
CA GLU A 110 -9.13 -10.76 19.51
C GLU A 110 -8.56 -9.69 18.58
N LEU A 111 -9.32 -9.26 17.57
CA LEU A 111 -8.90 -8.36 16.51
C LEU A 111 -9.37 -6.92 16.72
N GLU A 112 -10.52 -6.71 17.38
CA GLU A 112 -11.17 -5.39 17.55
C GLU A 112 -10.29 -4.33 18.22
N ASN A 113 -9.46 -4.74 19.18
CA ASN A 113 -8.62 -3.85 19.96
C ASN A 113 -7.13 -3.93 19.58
N LEU A 114 -6.81 -4.56 18.45
CA LEU A 114 -5.42 -4.61 18.00
C LEU A 114 -4.99 -3.28 17.40
N ILE A 115 -3.73 -2.95 17.68
CA ILE A 115 -3.00 -1.87 17.04
C ILE A 115 -1.99 -2.53 16.09
N ALA A 116 -1.76 -1.89 14.95
CA ALA A 116 -0.75 -2.34 14.01
C ALA A 116 0.63 -2.44 14.68
N ASP A 117 1.47 -3.35 14.17
CA ASP A 117 2.86 -3.46 14.62
C ASP A 117 3.57 -2.11 14.48
N GLU A 118 4.49 -1.80 15.40
CA GLU A 118 5.19 -0.51 15.45
C GLU A 118 5.78 -0.07 14.11
N VAL A 119 6.30 -1.03 13.32
CA VAL A 119 6.91 -0.77 12.01
C VAL A 119 5.85 -0.39 10.97
N ILE A 120 4.69 -1.04 11.02
CA ILE A 120 3.55 -0.74 10.15
C ILE A 120 2.93 0.60 10.55
N LEU A 121 2.82 0.87 11.85
CA LEU A 121 2.32 2.15 12.35
C LEU A 121 3.25 3.31 11.98
N GLU A 122 4.57 3.12 12.06
CA GLU A 122 5.57 4.09 11.57
C GLU A 122 5.37 4.36 10.07
N MET A 123 5.23 3.32 9.25
CA MET A 123 4.97 3.44 7.81
C MET A 123 3.69 4.24 7.53
N LEU A 124 2.57 3.91 8.19
CA LEU A 124 1.30 4.62 8.04
C LEU A 124 1.40 6.08 8.50
N GLY A 125 2.12 6.33 9.60
CA GLY A 125 2.40 7.66 10.11
C GLY A 125 3.18 8.53 9.13
N VAL A 126 4.13 7.96 8.37
CA VAL A 126 4.82 8.68 7.30
C VAL A 126 3.85 9.12 6.20
N GLN A 127 2.90 8.27 5.82
CA GLN A 127 1.89 8.65 4.81
C GLN A 127 1.05 9.83 5.27
N PHE A 128 0.54 9.76 6.51
CA PHE A 128 -0.19 10.85 7.13
C PHE A 128 0.63 12.15 7.18
N ALA A 129 1.88 12.07 7.66
CA ALA A 129 2.77 13.22 7.78
C ALA A 129 3.05 13.89 6.44
N LEU A 130 3.29 13.12 5.37
CA LEU A 130 3.51 13.67 4.03
C LEU A 130 2.28 14.42 3.51
N MET A 131 1.07 13.87 3.68
CA MET A 131 -0.16 14.55 3.25
C MET A 131 -0.44 15.81 4.08
N ALA A 132 -0.28 15.71 5.40
CA ALA A 132 -0.58 16.80 6.33
C ALA A 132 0.41 17.96 6.22
N THR A 133 1.69 17.68 5.99
CA THR A 133 2.76 18.70 6.06
C THR A 133 3.33 19.10 4.71
N ALA A 134 3.18 18.27 3.67
CA ALA A 134 3.70 18.54 2.34
C ALA A 134 2.57 18.65 1.31
N HIS A 135 2.01 17.52 0.86
CA HIS A 135 1.02 17.55 -0.21
C HIS A 135 0.16 16.27 -0.29
N PRO A 136 -1.18 16.37 -0.47
CA PRO A 136 -2.09 15.21 -0.46
C PRO A 136 -1.76 14.18 -1.53
N VAL A 137 -1.29 14.61 -2.71
CA VAL A 137 -0.89 13.70 -3.80
C VAL A 137 0.23 12.74 -3.43
N SER A 138 0.93 12.95 -2.31
CA SER A 138 1.94 12.00 -1.83
C SER A 138 1.38 10.59 -1.67
N ILE A 139 0.08 10.46 -1.32
CA ILE A 139 -0.59 9.16 -1.16
C ILE A 139 -0.50 8.27 -2.40
N LEU A 140 -0.32 8.85 -3.60
CA LEU A 140 -0.17 8.10 -4.83
C LEU A 140 1.03 7.15 -4.78
N GLY A 141 2.09 7.48 -4.04
CA GLY A 141 3.22 6.58 -3.86
C GLY A 141 2.87 5.32 -3.06
N TYR A 142 2.05 5.49 -2.02
CA TYR A 142 1.55 4.40 -1.18
C TYR A 142 0.66 3.45 -1.99
N VAL A 143 -0.35 4.01 -2.68
CA VAL A 143 -1.30 3.22 -3.47
C VAL A 143 -0.61 2.56 -4.67
N PHE A 144 0.30 3.27 -5.36
CA PHE A 144 1.08 2.70 -6.45
C PHE A 144 1.89 1.47 -6.04
N VAL A 145 2.36 1.43 -4.80
CA VAL A 145 3.07 0.24 -4.27
C VAL A 145 2.09 -0.89 -3.96
N LEU A 146 0.97 -0.60 -3.29
CA LEU A 146 0.03 -1.63 -2.89
C LEU A 146 -0.62 -2.31 -4.10
N GLU A 147 -1.04 -1.53 -5.09
CA GLU A 147 -1.73 -2.05 -6.27
C GLU A 147 -0.78 -2.51 -7.38
N GLY A 148 0.47 -2.06 -7.34
CA GLY A 148 1.46 -2.33 -8.39
C GLY A 148 2.26 -3.61 -8.20
N TYR A 149 2.31 -4.17 -6.99
CA TYR A 149 3.28 -5.21 -6.60
C TYR A 149 2.67 -6.37 -5.82
N ASN A 150 1.47 -6.80 -6.22
CA ASN A 150 0.80 -7.96 -5.66
C ASN A 150 1.51 -9.28 -5.97
N SER A 151 1.39 -10.25 -5.05
CA SER A 151 1.83 -11.63 -5.29
C SER A 151 0.95 -12.28 -6.37
N SER A 152 1.48 -13.27 -7.10
CA SER A 152 0.65 -14.00 -8.06
C SER A 152 -0.44 -14.82 -7.34
N PRO A 153 -1.62 -15.05 -7.95
CA PRO A 153 -2.65 -15.91 -7.35
C PRO A 153 -2.11 -17.30 -7.00
N ALA A 154 -1.26 -17.86 -7.87
CA ALA A 154 -0.61 -19.14 -7.63
C ALA A 154 0.23 -19.17 -6.34
N ALA A 155 0.97 -18.09 -6.05
CA ALA A 155 1.75 -17.98 -4.82
C ALA A 155 0.86 -17.90 -3.58
N ILE A 156 -0.29 -17.23 -3.67
CA ILE A 156 -1.27 -17.14 -2.57
C ILE A 156 -1.93 -18.51 -2.30
N TYR A 157 -2.34 -19.25 -3.34
CA TYR A 157 -2.87 -20.60 -3.17
C TYR A 157 -1.84 -21.58 -2.63
N GLU A 158 -0.59 -21.50 -3.09
CA GLU A 158 0.51 -22.32 -2.56
C GLU A 158 0.71 -22.06 -1.06
N LEU A 159 0.65 -20.80 -0.66
CA LEU A 159 0.70 -20.39 0.75
C LEU A 159 -0.47 -20.98 1.55
N GLY A 160 -1.68 -20.95 0.99
CA GLY A 160 -2.87 -21.54 1.56
C GLY A 160 -2.68 -23.03 1.88
N GLN A 161 -2.29 -23.79 0.86
CA GLN A 161 -2.00 -25.22 0.99
C GLN A 161 -0.90 -25.50 2.00
N ARG A 162 0.19 -24.72 1.95
CA ARG A 162 1.38 -24.91 2.81
C ARG A 162 1.07 -24.73 4.29
N PHE A 163 0.20 -23.79 4.64
CA PHE A 163 -0.08 -23.45 6.04
C PHE A 163 -1.50 -23.82 6.51
N SER A 164 -2.21 -24.59 5.68
CA SER A 164 -3.59 -25.01 5.93
C SER A 164 -4.51 -23.82 6.21
N ILE A 165 -4.35 -22.76 5.43
CA ILE A 165 -5.30 -21.63 5.40
C ILE A 165 -6.40 -22.02 4.41
N PRO A 166 -7.68 -22.00 4.83
CA PRO A 166 -8.79 -22.31 3.94
C PRO A 166 -8.95 -21.25 2.85
N ASP A 167 -9.55 -21.61 1.72
CA ASP A 167 -9.76 -20.69 0.58
C ASP A 167 -10.59 -19.47 1.00
N GLU A 168 -11.53 -19.64 1.94
CA GLU A 168 -12.30 -18.56 2.54
C GLU A 168 -11.43 -17.53 3.26
N GLY A 169 -10.24 -17.91 3.73
CA GLY A 169 -9.26 -17.02 4.35
C GLY A 169 -8.35 -16.29 3.37
N LEU A 170 -8.50 -16.54 2.06
CA LEU A 170 -7.66 -15.97 1.01
C LEU A 170 -8.44 -15.02 0.08
N ARG A 171 -9.74 -14.85 0.31
CA ARG A 171 -10.64 -14.18 -0.64
C ARG A 171 -10.24 -12.72 -0.89
N THR A 172 -9.97 -11.96 0.16
CA THR A 172 -9.69 -10.53 0.03
C THR A 172 -8.35 -10.29 -0.64
N ILE A 173 -7.31 -11.04 -0.25
CA ILE A 173 -6.00 -10.91 -0.89
C ILE A 173 -6.05 -11.33 -2.37
N LEU A 174 -6.82 -12.37 -2.72
CA LEU A 174 -6.99 -12.77 -4.12
C LEU A 174 -7.80 -11.73 -4.92
N TYR A 175 -8.83 -11.14 -4.32
CA TYR A 175 -9.59 -10.05 -4.92
C TYR A 175 -8.69 -8.87 -5.33
N HIS A 176 -7.82 -8.41 -4.42
CA HIS A 176 -6.87 -7.34 -4.72
C HIS A 176 -5.89 -7.72 -5.84
N VAL A 177 -5.42 -8.96 -5.92
CA VAL A 177 -4.54 -9.40 -7.01
C VAL A 177 -5.20 -9.28 -8.39
N GLU A 178 -6.52 -9.47 -8.46
CA GLU A 178 -7.30 -9.38 -9.70
C GLU A 178 -7.67 -7.92 -10.04
N VAL A 179 -8.23 -7.19 -9.07
CA VAL A 179 -8.82 -5.86 -9.31
C VAL A 179 -7.77 -4.75 -9.38
N ASP A 180 -6.68 -4.85 -8.62
CA ASP A 180 -5.67 -3.79 -8.55
C ASP A 180 -4.94 -3.56 -9.90
N GLN A 181 -4.99 -4.54 -10.82
CA GLN A 181 -4.43 -4.37 -12.16
C GLN A 181 -5.14 -3.26 -12.95
N GLU A 182 -6.44 -3.08 -12.73
CA GLU A 182 -7.25 -2.05 -13.39
C GLU A 182 -7.06 -0.68 -12.72
N HIS A 183 -6.96 -0.66 -11.38
CA HIS A 183 -6.76 0.57 -10.58
C HIS A 183 -5.41 1.25 -10.83
N ARG A 184 -4.40 0.48 -11.27
CA ARG A 184 -3.07 0.99 -11.56
C ARG A 184 -3.05 2.08 -12.65
N LYS A 185 -3.94 2.02 -13.63
CA LYS A 185 -3.91 2.95 -14.77
C LYS A 185 -4.20 4.40 -14.35
N PRO A 186 -5.31 4.72 -13.66
CA PRO A 186 -5.54 6.07 -13.12
C PRO A 186 -4.38 6.60 -12.26
N ILE A 187 -3.76 5.74 -11.45
CA ILE A 187 -2.63 6.14 -10.59
C ILE A 187 -1.40 6.52 -11.43
N ILE A 188 -1.07 5.74 -12.46
CA ILE A 188 0.01 6.07 -13.40
C ILE A 188 -0.22 7.45 -14.02
N GLU A 189 -1.44 7.69 -14.51
CA GLU A 189 -1.80 8.97 -15.15
C GLU A 189 -1.68 10.16 -14.18
N LEU A 190 -2.06 9.97 -12.91
CA LEU A 190 -1.90 11.01 -11.88
C LEU A 190 -0.43 11.24 -11.52
N ILE A 191 0.38 10.18 -11.41
CA ILE A 191 1.82 10.31 -11.13
C ILE A 191 2.52 11.01 -12.30
N ASP A 192 2.19 10.69 -13.55
CA ASP A 192 2.77 11.37 -14.71
C ASP A 192 2.36 12.85 -14.76
N ARG A 193 1.11 13.17 -14.39
CA ARG A 193 0.63 14.56 -14.27
C ARG A 193 1.41 15.33 -13.21
N TYR A 194 1.39 14.86 -11.96
CA TYR A 194 1.96 15.59 -10.83
C TYR A 194 3.48 15.48 -10.74
N GLY A 195 4.06 14.45 -11.35
CA GLY A 195 5.50 14.21 -11.38
C GLY A 195 6.28 15.29 -12.15
N SER A 196 5.62 16.00 -13.06
CA SER A 196 6.18 17.16 -13.74
C SER A 196 6.70 18.25 -12.76
N ASN A 197 6.15 18.29 -11.55
CA ASN A 197 6.66 19.08 -10.44
C ASN A 197 7.60 18.25 -9.54
N ASP A 198 8.87 18.65 -9.48
CA ASP A 198 9.93 17.97 -8.71
C ASP A 198 9.61 17.79 -7.23
N PHE A 199 8.97 18.78 -6.59
CA PHE A 199 8.60 18.67 -5.18
C PHE A 199 7.52 17.60 -4.98
N LEU A 200 6.45 17.64 -5.79
CA LEU A 200 5.37 16.65 -5.71
C LEU A 200 5.89 15.25 -5.99
N TYR A 201 6.72 15.08 -7.03
CA TYR A 201 7.36 13.81 -7.34
C TYR A 201 8.17 13.26 -6.16
N ARG A 202 8.96 14.10 -5.48
CA ARG A 202 9.71 13.67 -4.29
C ARG A 202 8.81 13.24 -3.13
N THR A 203 7.64 13.85 -2.96
CA THR A 203 6.68 13.41 -1.93
C THR A 203 6.09 12.03 -2.25
N ILE A 204 5.74 11.79 -3.52
CA ILE A 204 5.25 10.50 -4.04
C ILE A 204 6.34 9.43 -3.87
N LEU A 205 7.58 9.74 -4.27
CA LEU A 205 8.71 8.82 -4.12
C LEU A 205 8.97 8.44 -2.66
N LYS A 206 8.94 9.42 -1.74
CA LYS A 206 9.10 9.17 -0.30
C LYS A 206 7.99 8.28 0.25
N SER A 207 6.75 8.52 -0.17
CA SER A 207 5.59 7.70 0.19
C SER A 207 5.79 6.25 -0.26
N ALA A 208 6.17 6.02 -1.53
CA ALA A 208 6.40 4.69 -2.08
C ALA A 208 7.55 3.94 -1.37
N ILE A 209 8.69 4.62 -1.16
CA ILE A 209 9.84 4.02 -0.45
C ILE A 209 9.45 3.67 0.99
N ALA A 210 8.73 4.55 1.69
CA ALA A 210 8.28 4.27 3.05
C ALA A 210 7.38 3.03 3.13
N THR A 211 6.47 2.86 2.16
CA THR A 211 5.61 1.66 2.07
C THR A 211 6.43 0.39 1.90
N LEU A 212 7.34 0.36 0.93
CA LEU A 212 8.19 -0.81 0.67
C LEU A 212 9.08 -1.13 1.88
N LEU A 213 9.69 -0.11 2.50
CA LEU A 213 10.54 -0.29 3.67
C LEU A 213 9.75 -0.76 4.90
N GLY A 214 8.55 -0.24 5.12
CA GLY A 214 7.68 -0.66 6.23
C GLY A 214 7.40 -2.16 6.18
N TRP A 215 6.87 -2.63 5.05
CA TRP A 215 6.62 -4.06 4.84
C TRP A 215 7.90 -4.91 4.88
N THR A 216 8.99 -4.45 4.26
CA THR A 216 10.29 -5.15 4.29
C THR A 216 10.82 -5.34 5.72
N LYS A 217 10.78 -4.28 6.53
CA LYS A 217 11.19 -4.31 7.94
C LYS A 217 10.29 -5.26 8.72
N PHE A 218 8.97 -5.20 8.49
CA PHE A 218 8.02 -6.08 9.15
C PHE A 218 8.26 -7.57 8.82
N TYR A 219 8.42 -7.92 7.55
CA TYR A 219 8.77 -9.29 7.14
C TYR A 219 10.11 -9.75 7.74
N THR A 220 11.10 -8.86 7.80
CA THR A 220 12.39 -9.17 8.43
C THR A 220 12.22 -9.46 9.93
N LYS A 221 11.40 -8.68 10.64
CA LYS A 221 11.09 -8.88 12.06
C LYS A 221 10.39 -10.23 12.30
N LEU A 222 9.44 -10.60 11.44
CA LEU A 222 8.75 -11.90 11.52
C LEU A 222 9.72 -13.08 11.31
N ALA A 223 10.64 -12.96 10.35
CA ALA A 223 11.63 -14.01 10.08
C ALA A 223 12.65 -14.20 11.23
N GLN A 224 12.90 -13.17 12.04
CA GLN A 224 13.86 -13.23 13.16
C GLN A 224 13.26 -13.80 14.45
N LYS A 225 11.96 -13.63 14.69
CA LYS A 225 11.29 -14.11 15.92
C LYS A 225 11.16 -15.64 16.03
N ASN A 226 11.42 -16.37 14.94
CA ASN A 226 11.24 -17.83 14.86
C ASN A 226 12.57 -18.61 14.82
N ASN A 227 13.70 -17.97 15.15
CA ASN A 227 14.99 -18.63 15.44
C ASN A 227 15.25 -18.64 16.95
#